data_AF-A0A945PZJ2-F1
#
_entry.id   AF-A0A945PZJ2-F1
#
_cell.length_a   1.000
_cell.length_b   1.000
_cell.length_c   1.000
_cell.angle_alpha   90.00
_cell.angle_beta   90.00
_cell.angle_gamma   90.00
#
_symmetry.space_group_name_H-M   'P 1'
#
loop_
_entity.id
_entity.type
_entity.pdbx_description
1 polymer ?
#
loop_
_entity_poly.entity_id
_entity_poly.type
_entity_poly.pdbx_seq_one_letter_code
_entity_poly.pdbx_strand_id
1 'polypeptide(L)'
;MGISAILLIVSGLWVNAQSEQSIVLPVQPLLAYSMDWLAPGGEASVIPDRILVYSLSCEKCIQELSYVASGLKVAPDRFMLTAFKAKDRAVSIPLIAYGMAEPDKKLRRSGILELLRIYTGNPDYYLENPGDWETAVAANWPTGTQSDQDTISWAFATNILDMQSRILALTDKLGAPNAIELDRPVVANSVDRKSDRFDALIHTLATAWARPPLVNFESVSAIGSKIRFVNPLNSMSEKQWVELKNWANDGAYWLWGGQLSGDILESIVDWEAAYLLLRDDAARLERLNQWLDKTIARAVGGPISPIDAFGMVDIDSLASPVWNVAQEDARQHLVFANYWGSLIGRDSK
;
A
#
# COMPACT_ATOMS: atom_id res chain seq x y z
N MET A 1 8.79 -39.42 14.55
CA MET A 1 9.81 -38.37 14.81
C MET A 1 9.36 -37.14 14.05
N GLY A 2 8.71 -36.13 14.61
CA GLY A 2 8.74 -35.61 15.97
C GLY A 2 9.46 -34.27 15.99
N ILE A 3 8.85 -33.22 15.44
CA ILE A 3 9.10 -31.83 15.84
C ILE A 3 7.74 -31.11 15.86
N SER A 4 7.17 -31.00 17.05
CA SER A 4 6.08 -30.09 17.36
C SER A 4 6.63 -28.67 17.41
N ALA A 5 6.26 -27.83 16.45
CA ALA A 5 6.36 -26.38 16.64
C ALA A 5 5.08 -25.95 17.38
N ILE A 6 5.17 -25.89 18.70
CA ILE A 6 4.16 -25.26 19.54
C ILE A 6 4.26 -23.76 19.25
N LEU A 7 3.31 -23.23 18.46
CA LEU A 7 3.00 -21.81 18.43
C LEU A 7 2.46 -21.44 19.81
N LEU A 8 3.27 -20.77 20.62
CA LEU A 8 2.81 -20.14 21.84
C LEU A 8 1.90 -18.96 21.45
N ILE A 9 0.60 -19.21 21.59
CA ILE A 9 -0.46 -18.21 21.61
C ILE A 9 -0.21 -17.31 22.84
N VAL A 10 0.28 -16.09 22.63
CA VAL A 10 0.15 -15.05 23.66
C VAL A 10 -1.27 -14.50 23.54
N SER A 11 -2.18 -15.14 24.28
CA SER A 11 -3.55 -14.72 24.46
C SER A 11 -3.61 -13.55 25.44
N GLY A 12 -4.36 -12.52 25.05
CA GLY A 12 -5.02 -11.51 25.87
C GLY A 12 -4.38 -11.11 27.21
N LEU A 13 -3.62 -10.01 27.19
CA LEU A 13 -3.59 -9.06 28.30
C LEU A 13 -3.38 -7.65 27.73
N TRP A 14 -4.45 -6.86 27.72
CA TRP A 14 -4.38 -5.41 27.65
C TRP A 14 -3.74 -4.82 28.93
N VAL A 15 -2.78 -5.48 29.58
CA VAL A 15 -2.07 -5.00 30.78
C VAL A 15 -0.65 -5.59 30.80
N ASN A 16 0.35 -4.70 30.81
CA ASN A 16 1.74 -4.93 31.25
C ASN A 16 2.70 -5.80 30.39
N ALA A 17 2.93 -5.43 29.13
CA ALA A 17 4.20 -5.72 28.47
C ALA A 17 4.72 -4.44 27.78
N GLN A 18 5.88 -3.94 28.20
CA GLN A 18 6.61 -2.88 27.49
C GLN A 18 7.18 -3.49 26.21
N SER A 19 6.76 -3.02 25.02
CA SER A 19 7.54 -3.28 23.81
C SER A 19 8.44 -2.08 23.52
N GLU A 20 9.64 -2.10 24.12
CA GLU A 20 10.80 -1.35 23.60
C GLU A 20 11.46 -2.08 22.42
N GLN A 21 10.91 -3.22 22.00
CA GLN A 21 11.55 -4.09 21.03
C GLN A 21 11.21 -3.69 19.61
N SER A 22 12.23 -3.25 18.88
CA SER A 22 12.17 -3.13 17.42
C SER A 22 11.80 -4.48 16.80
N ILE A 23 10.95 -4.44 15.79
CA ILE A 23 10.55 -5.63 15.02
C ILE A 23 11.49 -5.77 13.84
N VAL A 24 12.14 -6.93 13.69
CA VAL A 24 12.92 -7.23 12.50
C VAL A 24 11.95 -7.53 11.35
N LEU A 25 12.03 -6.73 10.28
CA LEU A 25 11.23 -6.93 9.09
C LEU A 25 11.86 -8.05 8.22
N PRO A 26 11.03 -8.98 7.70
CA PRO A 26 11.53 -9.99 6.77
C PRO A 26 12.04 -9.31 5.49
N VAL A 27 13.14 -9.81 4.94
CA VAL A 27 13.76 -9.26 3.72
C VAL A 27 12.90 -9.55 2.49
N GLN A 28 12.16 -10.67 2.47
CA GLN A 28 11.40 -11.09 1.30
C GLN A 28 10.34 -10.06 0.88
N PRO A 29 9.47 -9.52 1.76
CA PRO A 29 8.58 -8.43 1.39
C PRO A 29 9.30 -7.16 0.94
N LEU A 30 10.44 -6.80 1.57
CA LEU A 30 11.21 -5.62 1.15
C LEU A 30 11.67 -5.75 -0.31
N LEU A 31 12.12 -6.95 -0.70
CA LEU A 31 12.51 -7.23 -2.07
C LEU A 31 11.29 -7.32 -3.00
N ALA A 32 10.23 -8.04 -2.61
CA ALA A 32 9.04 -8.25 -3.43
C ALA A 32 8.33 -6.94 -3.82
N TYR A 33 8.31 -5.95 -2.92
CA TYR A 33 7.69 -4.65 -3.17
C TYR A 33 8.69 -3.58 -3.66
N SER A 34 9.94 -3.94 -3.91
CA SER A 34 10.91 -3.05 -4.56
C SER A 34 11.03 -3.37 -6.06
N MET A 35 11.26 -2.35 -6.86
CA MET A 35 11.39 -2.47 -8.30
C MET A 35 12.87 -2.59 -8.68
N ASP A 36 13.19 -3.54 -9.54
CA ASP A 36 14.54 -3.77 -10.07
C ASP A 36 14.68 -3.36 -11.54
N TRP A 37 13.68 -2.64 -12.06
CA TRP A 37 13.53 -2.38 -13.49
C TRP A 37 14.61 -1.46 -14.07
N LEU A 38 15.29 -0.68 -13.22
CA LEU A 38 16.39 0.19 -13.63
C LEU A 38 17.72 -0.56 -13.71
N ALA A 39 17.84 -1.72 -13.04
CA ALA A 39 19.07 -2.49 -12.96
C ALA A 39 19.62 -2.81 -14.36
N PRO A 40 20.96 -2.90 -14.52
CA PRO A 40 21.56 -3.32 -15.78
C PRO A 40 20.99 -4.67 -16.24
N GLY A 41 20.38 -4.71 -17.43
CA GLY A 41 19.71 -5.91 -17.96
C GLY A 41 18.20 -6.00 -17.71
N GLY A 42 17.63 -5.08 -16.92
CA GLY A 42 16.18 -4.99 -16.67
C GLY A 42 15.65 -5.79 -15.48
N GLU A 43 16.57 -6.41 -14.74
CA GLU A 43 16.32 -7.10 -13.48
C GLU A 43 17.58 -7.16 -12.62
N ALA A 44 17.43 -7.25 -11.30
CA ALA A 44 18.54 -7.41 -10.39
C ALA A 44 19.02 -8.87 -10.40
N SER A 45 20.32 -9.07 -10.60
CA SER A 45 20.94 -10.41 -10.63
C SER A 45 21.39 -10.92 -9.26
N VAL A 46 21.44 -10.03 -8.26
CA VAL A 46 21.84 -10.32 -6.88
C VAL A 46 20.97 -9.54 -5.89
N ILE A 47 20.95 -9.98 -4.63
CA ILE A 47 20.37 -9.19 -3.55
C ILE A 47 21.26 -7.96 -3.37
N PRO A 48 20.74 -6.73 -3.49
CA PRO A 48 21.56 -5.54 -3.36
C PRO A 48 21.88 -5.24 -1.90
N ASP A 49 22.94 -4.48 -1.66
CA ASP A 49 23.29 -4.02 -0.30
C ASP A 49 22.26 -3.03 0.26
N ARG A 50 21.46 -2.40 -0.61
CA ARG A 50 20.42 -1.44 -0.24
C ARG A 50 19.32 -1.32 -1.29
N ILE A 51 18.16 -0.84 -0.84
CA ILE A 51 17.05 -0.40 -1.69
C ILE A 51 17.00 1.12 -1.63
N LEU A 52 17.12 1.79 -2.78
CA LEU A 52 17.03 3.26 -2.82
C LEU A 52 15.58 3.73 -2.78
N VAL A 53 15.34 4.87 -2.12
CA VAL A 53 14.00 5.47 -1.98
C VAL A 53 13.98 6.81 -2.67
N TYR A 54 13.09 6.96 -3.64
CA TYR A 54 12.89 8.19 -4.39
C TYR A 54 11.48 8.75 -4.21
N SER A 55 11.35 10.06 -4.36
CA SER A 55 10.09 10.78 -4.54
C SER A 55 10.14 11.48 -5.88
N LEU A 56 9.07 11.38 -6.66
CA LEU A 56 8.98 12.08 -7.95
C LEU A 56 8.73 13.59 -7.78
N SER A 57 8.41 14.06 -6.58
CA SER A 57 8.35 15.49 -6.21
C SER A 57 9.61 16.03 -5.52
N CYS A 58 10.66 15.21 -5.33
CA CYS A 58 11.91 15.65 -4.70
C CYS A 58 12.95 16.05 -5.75
N GLU A 59 13.38 17.32 -5.75
CA GLU A 59 14.34 17.89 -6.69
C GLU A 59 15.62 17.04 -6.84
N LYS A 60 16.22 16.63 -5.71
CA LYS A 60 17.41 15.77 -5.72
C LYS A 60 17.14 14.38 -6.31
N CYS A 61 15.96 13.82 -6.06
CA CYS A 61 15.57 12.53 -6.64
C CYS A 61 15.35 12.66 -8.15
N ILE A 62 14.68 13.72 -8.61
CA ILE A 62 14.43 14.00 -10.02
C ILE A 62 15.76 14.17 -10.75
N GLN A 63 16.69 14.97 -10.21
CA GLN A 63 18.02 15.16 -10.79
C GLN A 63 18.77 13.83 -10.92
N GLU A 64 18.75 13.01 -9.86
CA GLU A 64 19.39 11.70 -9.87
C GLU A 64 18.77 10.75 -10.91
N LEU A 65 17.44 10.67 -10.95
CA LEU A 65 16.71 9.84 -11.91
C LEU A 65 16.94 10.32 -13.35
N SER A 66 17.08 11.63 -13.57
CA SER A 66 17.46 12.20 -14.87
C SER A 66 18.86 11.76 -15.31
N TYR A 67 19.83 11.73 -14.39
CA TYR A 67 21.16 11.21 -14.66
C TYR A 67 21.17 9.70 -14.93
N VAL A 68 20.34 8.93 -14.21
CA VAL A 68 20.17 7.49 -14.49
C VAL A 68 19.53 7.28 -15.87
N ALA A 69 18.46 8.01 -16.19
CA ALA A 69 17.77 7.95 -17.48
C ALA A 69 18.70 8.31 -18.66
N SER A 70 19.61 9.26 -18.43
CA SER A 70 20.58 9.71 -19.44
C SER A 70 21.88 8.87 -19.48
N GLY A 71 22.01 7.83 -18.65
CA GLY A 71 23.22 7.00 -18.57
C GLY A 71 24.43 7.70 -17.93
N LEU A 72 24.23 8.86 -17.29
CA LEU A 72 25.27 9.63 -16.60
C LEU A 72 25.54 9.13 -15.17
N LYS A 73 24.61 8.36 -14.60
CA LYS A 73 24.75 7.71 -13.29
C LYS A 73 24.40 6.22 -13.40
N VAL A 74 25.08 5.40 -12.61
CA VAL A 74 24.73 3.98 -12.45
C VAL A 74 23.33 3.87 -11.87
N ALA A 75 22.47 3.08 -12.53
CA ALA A 75 21.13 2.77 -12.06
C ALA A 75 21.17 1.95 -10.77
N PRO A 76 20.22 2.17 -9.84
CA PRO A 76 20.08 1.29 -8.68
C PRO A 76 19.65 -0.12 -9.11
N ASP A 77 20.16 -1.12 -8.39
CA ASP A 77 19.69 -2.49 -8.53
C ASP A 77 18.23 -2.63 -8.09
N ARG A 78 17.84 -1.94 -6.99
CA ARG A 78 16.47 -1.89 -6.49
C ARG A 78 16.10 -0.52 -5.97
N PHE A 79 14.85 -0.13 -6.20
CA PHE A 79 14.30 1.11 -5.67
C PHE A 79 12.83 0.99 -5.26
N MET A 80 12.38 1.91 -4.42
CA MET A 80 10.99 2.16 -4.06
C MET A 80 10.64 3.62 -4.32
N LEU A 81 9.36 3.88 -4.60
CA LEU A 81 8.82 5.23 -4.69
C LEU A 81 8.01 5.55 -3.43
N THR A 82 8.30 6.67 -2.79
CA THR A 82 7.44 7.20 -1.73
C THR A 82 6.28 7.97 -2.36
N ALA A 83 5.05 7.61 -1.98
CA ALA A 83 3.82 8.26 -2.44
C ALA A 83 3.00 8.81 -1.27
N PHE A 84 3.69 9.23 -0.20
CA PHE A 84 3.04 9.79 0.98
C PHE A 84 2.22 11.05 0.65
N LYS A 85 2.63 11.81 -0.38
CA LYS A 85 1.88 12.96 -0.89
C LYS A 85 1.02 12.57 -2.09
N ALA A 86 -0.14 13.19 -2.21
CA ALA A 86 -1.07 12.96 -3.32
C ALA A 86 -0.43 13.18 -4.70
N LYS A 87 0.39 14.23 -4.85
CA LYS A 87 1.09 14.51 -6.11
C LYS A 87 2.06 13.40 -6.51
N ASP A 88 2.85 12.90 -5.55
CA ASP A 88 3.76 11.77 -5.80
C ASP A 88 2.99 10.51 -6.20
N ARG A 89 1.84 10.23 -5.56
CA ARG A 89 0.96 9.10 -5.92
C ARG A 89 0.50 9.21 -7.37
N ALA A 90 -0.01 10.38 -7.76
CA ALA A 90 -0.57 10.61 -9.10
C ALA A 90 0.45 10.41 -10.23
N VAL A 91 1.74 10.73 -9.99
CA VAL A 91 2.79 10.52 -11.01
C VAL A 91 3.47 9.15 -10.92
N SER A 92 3.47 8.51 -9.74
CA SER A 92 4.12 7.21 -9.55
C SER A 92 3.28 6.06 -10.09
N ILE A 93 1.95 6.07 -9.90
CA ILE A 93 1.07 4.97 -10.35
C ILE A 93 1.20 4.73 -11.86
N PRO A 94 1.11 5.75 -12.74
CA PRO A 94 1.24 5.52 -14.18
C PRO A 94 2.59 4.90 -14.57
N LEU A 95 3.69 5.35 -13.95
CA LEU A 95 5.03 4.80 -14.20
C LEU A 95 5.12 3.33 -13.78
N ILE A 96 4.56 2.98 -12.62
CA ILE A 96 4.54 1.59 -12.13
C ILE A 96 3.63 0.72 -13.01
N ALA A 97 2.46 1.24 -13.41
CA ALA A 97 1.52 0.54 -14.25
C ALA A 97 2.13 0.18 -15.61
N TYR A 98 2.88 1.10 -16.21
CA TYR A 98 3.67 0.82 -17.41
C TYR A 98 4.66 -0.33 -17.19
N GLY A 99 5.42 -0.29 -16.10
CA GLY A 99 6.40 -1.33 -15.79
C GLY A 99 5.78 -2.70 -15.52
N MET A 100 4.55 -2.74 -15.00
CA MET A 100 3.78 -3.98 -14.82
C MET A 100 3.23 -4.52 -16.14
N ALA A 101 2.86 -3.64 -17.06
CA ALA A 101 2.28 -4.02 -18.35
C ALA A 101 3.31 -4.58 -19.34
N GLU A 102 4.60 -4.28 -19.18
CA GLU A 102 5.68 -4.76 -20.06
C GLU A 102 6.39 -6.00 -19.48
N PRO A 103 6.10 -7.22 -19.98
CA PRO A 103 6.71 -8.44 -19.47
C PRO A 103 8.17 -8.62 -19.91
N ASP A 104 8.60 -8.05 -21.05
CA ASP A 104 9.99 -8.14 -21.47
C ASP A 104 10.86 -7.18 -20.66
N LYS A 105 11.81 -7.74 -19.91
CA LYS A 105 12.63 -6.99 -18.95
C LYS A 105 13.46 -5.89 -19.62
N LYS A 106 13.92 -6.10 -20.86
CA LYS A 106 14.72 -5.12 -21.60
C LYS A 106 13.85 -3.99 -22.12
N LEU A 107 12.71 -4.32 -22.72
CA LEU A 107 11.72 -3.34 -23.18
C LEU A 107 11.19 -2.51 -22.02
N ARG A 108 10.83 -3.16 -20.91
CA ARG A 108 10.39 -2.53 -19.66
C ARG A 108 11.41 -1.51 -19.19
N ARG A 109 12.67 -1.92 -19.08
CA ARG A 109 13.75 -1.02 -18.68
C ARG A 109 13.89 0.17 -19.62
N SER A 110 13.95 -0.07 -20.93
CA SER A 110 14.10 1.02 -21.91
C SER A 110 12.92 2.00 -21.86
N GLY A 111 11.69 1.48 -21.74
CA GLY A 111 10.50 2.30 -21.65
C GLY A 111 10.42 3.10 -20.36
N ILE A 112 10.75 2.50 -19.22
CA ILE A 112 10.83 3.21 -17.93
C ILE A 112 11.89 4.32 -17.99
N LEU A 113 13.07 4.07 -18.57
CA LEU A 113 14.10 5.11 -18.71
C LEU A 113 13.63 6.25 -19.62
N GLU A 114 12.91 5.94 -20.70
CA GLU A 114 12.33 6.96 -21.59
C GLU A 114 11.26 7.78 -20.87
N LEU A 115 10.35 7.13 -20.14
CA LEU A 115 9.35 7.80 -19.32
C LEU A 115 9.99 8.69 -18.25
N LEU A 116 11.05 8.23 -17.59
CA LEU A 116 11.80 9.06 -16.65
C LEU A 116 12.47 10.26 -17.34
N ARG A 117 12.97 10.10 -18.57
CA ARG A 117 13.53 11.20 -19.38
C ARG A 117 12.47 12.24 -19.73
N ILE A 118 11.28 11.80 -20.13
CA ILE A 118 10.13 12.67 -20.41
C ILE A 118 9.73 13.42 -19.13
N TYR A 119 9.49 12.68 -18.03
CA TYR A 119 9.08 13.26 -16.76
C TYR A 119 10.07 14.29 -16.23
N THR A 120 11.35 13.92 -16.16
CA THR A 120 12.42 14.78 -15.63
C THR A 120 12.74 15.99 -16.52
N GLY A 121 12.27 16.01 -17.77
CA GLY A 121 12.36 17.16 -18.66
C GLY A 121 11.46 18.33 -18.24
N ASN A 122 10.34 18.06 -17.58
CA ASN A 122 9.46 19.09 -17.01
C ASN A 122 8.63 18.53 -15.83
N PRO A 123 9.27 18.26 -14.68
CA PRO A 123 8.62 17.59 -13.56
C PRO A 123 7.50 18.45 -12.96
N ASP A 124 7.70 19.76 -12.85
CA ASP A 124 6.72 20.69 -12.26
C ASP A 124 5.40 20.66 -13.06
N TYR A 125 5.49 20.64 -14.39
CA TYR A 125 4.31 20.51 -15.25
C TYR A 125 3.53 19.23 -14.97
N TYR A 126 4.19 18.07 -14.93
CA TYR A 126 3.50 16.80 -14.70
C TYR A 126 2.98 16.64 -13.27
N LEU A 127 3.66 17.23 -12.28
CA LEU A 127 3.20 17.28 -10.89
C LEU A 127 1.94 18.16 -10.72
N GLU A 128 1.77 19.17 -11.58
CA GLU A 128 0.59 20.04 -11.60
C GLU A 128 -0.52 19.50 -12.53
N ASN A 129 -0.17 18.69 -13.53
CA ASN A 129 -1.07 18.17 -14.56
C ASN A 129 -0.95 16.63 -14.69
N PRO A 130 -1.41 15.85 -13.68
CA PRO A 130 -1.25 14.39 -13.68
C PRO A 130 -1.96 13.70 -14.85
N GLY A 131 -3.06 14.26 -15.38
CA GLY A 131 -3.74 13.70 -16.57
C GLY A 131 -2.89 13.78 -17.84
N ASP A 132 -2.03 14.80 -17.96
CA ASP A 132 -1.09 14.92 -19.09
C ASP A 132 0.06 13.93 -18.92
N TRP A 133 0.45 13.62 -17.68
CA TRP A 133 1.41 12.55 -17.40
C TRP A 133 0.84 11.17 -17.75
N GLU A 134 -0.40 10.87 -17.36
CA GLU A 134 -1.08 9.64 -17.78
C GLU A 134 -1.16 9.54 -19.31
N THR A 135 -1.43 10.64 -20.00
CA THR A 135 -1.43 10.68 -21.47
C THR A 135 -0.06 10.39 -22.06
N ALA A 136 1.01 10.96 -21.49
CA ALA A 136 2.39 10.69 -21.91
C ALA A 136 2.78 9.22 -21.70
N VAL A 137 2.37 8.63 -20.58
CA VAL A 137 2.58 7.20 -20.30
C VAL A 137 1.78 6.33 -21.27
N ALA A 138 0.51 6.66 -21.52
CA ALA A 138 -0.34 5.93 -22.46
C ALA A 138 0.21 5.97 -23.89
N ALA A 139 0.81 7.08 -24.31
CA ALA A 139 1.46 7.20 -25.61
C ALA A 139 2.68 6.28 -25.79
N ASN A 140 3.28 5.83 -24.68
CA ASN A 140 4.41 4.91 -24.68
C ASN A 140 4.01 3.47 -24.31
N TRP A 141 2.72 3.21 -24.05
CA TRP A 141 2.22 1.96 -23.50
C TRP A 141 2.63 0.73 -24.33
N PRO A 142 2.92 -0.43 -23.70
CA PRO A 142 3.33 -1.62 -24.43
C PRO A 142 2.29 -2.04 -25.47
N THR A 143 2.72 -2.33 -26.70
CA THR A 143 1.81 -2.75 -27.77
C THR A 143 1.36 -4.20 -27.60
N GLY A 144 0.09 -4.49 -27.88
CA GLY A 144 -0.44 -5.86 -27.90
C GLY A 144 -0.98 -6.37 -26.55
N THR A 145 -1.08 -5.51 -25.53
CA THR A 145 -1.77 -5.84 -24.28
C THR A 145 -3.28 -5.86 -24.47
N GLN A 146 -3.97 -6.69 -23.68
CA GLN A 146 -5.44 -6.72 -23.66
C GLN A 146 -5.95 -5.74 -22.60
N SER A 147 -7.14 -5.14 -22.82
CA SER A 147 -7.75 -4.17 -21.90
C SER A 147 -7.86 -4.67 -20.44
N ASP A 148 -8.07 -5.97 -20.26
CA ASP A 148 -8.13 -6.58 -18.92
C ASP A 148 -6.75 -6.62 -18.25
N GLN A 149 -5.69 -6.89 -19.02
CA GLN A 149 -4.31 -6.88 -18.53
C GLN A 149 -3.85 -5.46 -18.16
N ASP A 150 -4.29 -4.46 -18.91
CA ASP A 150 -4.02 -3.07 -18.58
C ASP A 150 -4.67 -2.72 -17.23
N THR A 151 -5.94 -3.07 -17.05
CA THR A 151 -6.68 -2.85 -15.80
C THR A 151 -5.97 -3.49 -14.61
N ILE A 152 -5.50 -4.74 -14.77
CA ILE A 152 -4.73 -5.46 -13.76
C ILE A 152 -3.40 -4.74 -13.45
N SER A 153 -2.71 -4.24 -14.48
CA SER A 153 -1.44 -3.52 -14.31
C SER A 153 -1.60 -2.23 -13.50
N TRP A 154 -2.69 -1.48 -13.73
CA TRP A 154 -3.05 -0.31 -12.94
C TRP A 154 -3.42 -0.67 -11.49
N ALA A 155 -4.20 -1.72 -11.30
CA ALA A 155 -4.60 -2.19 -9.98
C ALA A 155 -3.36 -2.59 -9.13
N PHE A 156 -2.45 -3.39 -9.70
CA PHE A 156 -1.22 -3.79 -9.01
C PHE A 156 -0.23 -2.64 -8.83
N ALA A 157 -0.16 -1.68 -9.75
CA ALA A 157 0.65 -0.50 -9.55
C ALA A 157 0.25 0.28 -8.29
N THR A 158 -1.06 0.44 -8.09
CA THR A 158 -1.63 1.05 -6.90
C THR A 158 -1.26 0.25 -5.63
N ASN A 159 -1.40 -1.09 -5.69
CA ASN A 159 -1.11 -1.97 -4.55
C ASN A 159 0.38 -1.95 -4.16
N ILE A 160 1.29 -2.06 -5.13
CA ILE A 160 2.73 -1.97 -4.91
C ILE A 160 3.08 -0.64 -4.26
N LEU A 161 2.53 0.46 -4.76
CA LEU A 161 2.82 1.78 -4.21
C LEU A 161 2.31 1.96 -2.77
N ASP A 162 1.14 1.39 -2.45
CA ASP A 162 0.63 1.35 -1.08
C ASP A 162 1.53 0.48 -0.17
N MET A 163 2.02 -0.66 -0.67
CA MET A 163 2.95 -1.52 0.08
C MET A 163 4.32 -0.87 0.29
N GLN A 164 4.86 -0.20 -0.72
CA GLN A 164 6.06 0.62 -0.59
C GLN A 164 5.85 1.67 0.50
N SER A 165 4.74 2.40 0.47
CA SER A 165 4.44 3.43 1.47
C SER A 165 4.36 2.86 2.90
N ARG A 166 3.77 1.66 3.08
CA ARG A 166 3.72 0.96 4.37
C ARG A 166 5.11 0.54 4.85
N ILE A 167 5.93 -0.05 3.97
CA ILE A 167 7.32 -0.43 4.29
C ILE A 167 8.13 0.79 4.69
N LEU A 168 8.01 1.88 3.93
CA LEU A 168 8.72 3.13 4.19
C LEU A 168 8.27 3.77 5.50
N ALA A 169 6.98 3.73 5.85
CA ALA A 169 6.49 4.20 7.14
C ALA A 169 7.01 3.34 8.31
N LEU A 170 6.98 2.01 8.16
CA LEU A 170 7.50 1.06 9.15
C LEU A 170 9.00 1.26 9.41
N THR A 171 9.78 1.53 8.36
CA THR A 171 11.23 1.72 8.43
C THR A 171 11.68 3.16 8.71
N ASP A 172 10.75 4.11 8.84
CA ASP A 172 11.04 5.54 8.98
C ASP A 172 11.85 6.12 7.80
N LYS A 173 11.44 5.74 6.58
CA LYS A 173 12.10 6.07 5.30
C LYS A 173 11.19 6.83 4.33
N LEU A 174 10.16 7.51 4.84
CA LEU A 174 9.22 8.27 4.01
C LEU A 174 9.86 9.51 3.36
N GLY A 175 10.85 10.13 4.01
CA GLY A 175 11.63 11.21 3.42
C GLY A 175 12.54 10.69 2.31
N ALA A 176 12.65 11.43 1.20
CA ALA A 176 13.46 11.07 0.04
C ALA A 176 14.38 12.23 -0.41
N PRO A 177 15.59 11.96 -0.95
CA PRO A 177 16.16 10.63 -1.19
C PRO A 177 16.56 9.93 0.12
N ASN A 178 16.49 8.60 0.15
CA ASN A 178 16.86 7.77 1.31
C ASN A 178 17.22 6.34 0.86
N ALA A 179 17.54 5.47 1.81
CA ALA A 179 17.83 4.06 1.54
C ALA A 179 17.41 3.16 2.71
N ILE A 180 17.01 1.93 2.37
CA ILE A 180 16.91 0.79 3.28
C ILE A 180 18.16 -0.07 3.08
N GLU A 181 19.04 -0.09 4.07
CA GLU A 181 20.26 -0.92 4.03
C GLU A 181 19.91 -2.38 4.34
N LEU A 182 20.40 -3.30 3.51
CA LEU A 182 20.16 -4.75 3.61
C LEU A 182 21.39 -5.53 4.10
N ASP A 183 22.52 -4.83 4.33
CA ASP A 183 23.73 -5.37 4.95
C ASP A 183 23.56 -5.73 6.44
N ARG A 184 22.43 -5.30 7.03
CA ARG A 184 22.02 -5.55 8.41
C ARG A 184 20.51 -5.81 8.49
N PRO A 185 20.02 -6.41 9.59
CA PRO A 185 18.60 -6.59 9.79
C PRO A 185 17.84 -5.26 9.71
N VAL A 186 16.84 -5.19 8.84
CA VAL A 186 15.96 -4.04 8.72
C VAL A 186 14.95 -4.08 9.87
N VAL A 187 14.81 -2.97 10.58
CA VAL A 187 14.00 -2.90 11.79
C VAL A 187 12.92 -1.84 11.70
N ALA A 188 11.74 -2.15 12.20
CA ALA A 188 10.71 -1.19 12.55
C ALA A 188 10.82 -0.86 14.04
N ASN A 189 11.20 0.38 14.35
CA ASN A 189 11.37 0.84 15.73
C ASN A 189 10.03 1.22 16.36
N SER A 190 9.97 1.23 17.70
CA SER A 190 8.83 1.74 18.45
C SER A 190 8.43 3.16 18.00
N VAL A 191 7.15 3.50 18.15
CA VAL A 191 6.59 4.78 17.72
C VAL A 191 5.82 5.44 18.85
N ASP A 192 6.07 6.73 19.08
CA ASP A 192 5.30 7.56 20.01
C ASP A 192 3.99 7.99 19.34
N ARG A 193 2.86 7.87 20.05
CA ARG A 193 1.52 8.26 19.61
C ARG A 193 1.41 9.73 19.19
N LYS A 194 2.29 10.60 19.67
CA LYS A 194 2.30 12.03 19.34
C LYS A 194 3.30 12.38 18.22
N SER A 195 3.93 11.38 17.59
CA SER A 195 4.94 11.61 16.55
C SER A 195 4.34 11.58 15.14
N ASP A 196 4.94 12.33 14.22
CA ASP A 196 4.59 12.32 12.79
C ASP A 196 4.63 10.90 12.19
N ARG A 197 5.53 10.05 12.70
CA ARG A 197 5.65 8.65 12.29
C ARG A 197 4.42 7.83 12.68
N PHE A 198 3.78 8.12 13.82
CA PHE A 198 2.54 7.45 14.20
C PHE A 198 1.42 7.79 13.21
N ASP A 199 1.26 9.07 12.88
CA ASP A 199 0.25 9.51 11.93
C ASP A 199 0.52 8.98 10.51
N ALA A 200 1.78 8.91 10.11
CA ALA A 200 2.16 8.32 8.83
C ALA A 200 1.87 6.81 8.78
N LEU A 201 2.08 6.08 9.88
CA LEU A 201 1.72 4.67 9.99
C LEU A 201 0.20 4.49 9.89
N ILE A 202 -0.59 5.30 10.62
CA ILE A 202 -2.06 5.29 10.48
C ILE A 202 -2.48 5.55 9.04
N HIS A 203 -1.93 6.60 8.42
CA HIS A 203 -2.26 6.95 7.05
C HIS A 203 -1.99 5.77 6.11
N THR A 204 -0.78 5.22 6.15
CA THR A 204 -0.32 4.19 5.20
C THR A 204 -0.94 2.81 5.42
N LEU A 205 -1.30 2.47 6.66
CA LEU A 205 -1.90 1.18 7.03
C LEU A 205 -3.43 1.20 7.00
N ALA A 206 -4.07 2.36 6.91
CA ALA A 206 -5.50 2.42 6.67
C ALA A 206 -5.86 1.93 5.26
N THR A 207 -7.11 1.53 5.05
CA THR A 207 -7.62 1.19 3.70
C THR A 207 -7.44 2.38 2.75
N ALA A 208 -6.66 2.17 1.68
CA ALA A 208 -6.12 3.26 0.86
C ALA A 208 -7.20 4.06 0.10
N TRP A 209 -8.34 3.45 -0.19
CA TRP A 209 -9.44 4.04 -0.96
C TRP A 209 -10.43 4.85 -0.11
N ALA A 210 -10.40 4.71 1.23
CA ALA A 210 -11.27 5.47 2.13
C ALA A 210 -10.54 6.65 2.81
N ARG A 211 -9.20 6.64 2.82
CA ARG A 211 -8.42 7.70 3.45
C ARG A 211 -8.32 8.95 2.56
N PRO A 212 -8.34 10.17 3.12
CA PRO A 212 -8.19 11.39 2.35
C PRO A 212 -6.73 11.55 1.89
N PRO A 213 -6.50 12.18 0.72
CA PRO A 213 -5.16 12.48 0.24
C PRO A 213 -4.45 13.46 1.17
N LEU A 214 -3.15 13.23 1.41
CA LEU A 214 -2.32 14.20 2.14
C LEU A 214 -1.79 15.25 1.18
N VAL A 215 -2.35 16.46 1.28
CA VAL A 215 -1.95 17.62 0.48
C VAL A 215 -0.90 18.46 1.22
N ASN A 216 -1.02 18.57 2.55
CA ASN A 216 -0.11 19.33 3.41
C ASN A 216 0.01 18.73 4.82
N PHE A 217 0.94 19.25 5.63
CA PHE A 217 1.18 18.79 6.99
C PHE A 217 0.01 19.07 7.95
N GLU A 218 -0.80 20.11 7.68
CA GLU A 218 -2.01 20.41 8.48
C GLU A 218 -3.05 19.28 8.40
N SER A 219 -3.07 18.54 7.27
CA SER A 219 -3.92 17.35 7.08
C SER A 219 -3.58 16.21 8.05
N VAL A 220 -2.35 16.18 8.61
CA VAL A 220 -1.86 15.15 9.53
C VAL A 220 -2.47 15.32 10.92
N SER A 221 -2.66 16.56 11.39
CA SER A 221 -3.22 16.85 12.71
C SER A 221 -4.68 16.39 12.91
N ALA A 222 -5.40 16.14 11.81
CA ALA A 222 -6.79 15.64 11.82
C ALA A 222 -6.88 14.11 11.77
N ILE A 223 -5.77 13.40 11.57
CA ILE A 223 -5.78 11.94 11.41
C ILE A 223 -6.31 11.27 12.67
N GLY A 224 -5.74 11.62 13.83
CA GLY A 224 -6.08 11.01 15.12
C GLY A 224 -7.58 11.01 15.46
N SER A 225 -8.32 12.08 15.10
CA SER A 225 -9.76 12.18 15.36
C SER A 225 -10.62 11.41 14.35
N LYS A 226 -10.06 11.05 13.20
CA LYS A 226 -10.70 10.35 12.09
C LYS A 226 -10.36 8.86 12.01
N ILE A 227 -9.53 8.34 12.92
CA ILE A 227 -9.24 6.89 13.01
C ILE A 227 -10.52 6.15 13.39
N ARG A 228 -10.80 5.06 12.67
CA ARG A 228 -11.90 4.15 12.97
C ARG A 228 -11.38 2.73 12.98
N PHE A 229 -11.49 2.09 14.14
CA PHE A 229 -11.26 0.66 14.28
C PHE A 229 -12.56 -0.08 14.03
N VAL A 230 -12.60 -0.88 12.98
CA VAL A 230 -13.75 -1.71 12.65
C VAL A 230 -13.47 -3.12 13.17
N ASN A 231 -14.20 -3.54 14.21
CA ASN A 231 -14.13 -4.91 14.68
C ASN A 231 -15.05 -5.78 13.80
N PRO A 232 -14.51 -6.80 13.11
CA PRO A 232 -15.29 -7.60 12.17
C PRO A 232 -16.42 -8.41 12.82
N LEU A 233 -16.36 -8.62 14.14
CA LEU A 233 -17.35 -9.42 14.89
C LEU A 233 -18.44 -8.59 15.57
N ASN A 234 -18.27 -7.27 15.66
CA ASN A 234 -19.24 -6.43 16.34
C ASN A 234 -20.44 -6.17 15.43
N SER A 235 -21.59 -6.75 15.76
CA SER A 235 -22.84 -6.45 15.08
C SER A 235 -23.21 -4.99 15.22
N MET A 236 -23.52 -4.35 14.09
CA MET A 236 -23.92 -2.97 14.00
C MET A 236 -25.37 -2.88 13.52
N SER A 237 -26.14 -1.99 14.14
CA SER A 237 -27.48 -1.61 13.68
C SER A 237 -27.40 -0.84 12.36
N GLU A 238 -28.53 -0.73 11.66
CA GLU A 238 -28.66 0.08 10.44
C GLU A 238 -28.06 1.49 10.62
N LYS A 239 -28.39 2.18 11.71
CA LYS A 239 -27.88 3.53 12.00
C LYS A 239 -26.36 3.58 12.12
N GLN A 240 -25.75 2.57 12.75
CA GLN A 240 -24.30 2.48 12.90
C GLN A 240 -23.62 2.20 11.55
N TRP A 241 -24.25 1.40 10.68
CA TRP A 241 -23.75 1.20 9.32
C TRP A 241 -23.84 2.46 8.46
N VAL A 242 -24.92 3.24 8.58
CA VAL A 242 -25.06 4.56 7.92
C VAL A 242 -23.98 5.53 8.42
N GLU A 243 -23.74 5.58 9.73
CA GLU A 243 -22.68 6.41 10.31
C GLU A 243 -21.29 6.00 9.79
N LEU A 244 -21.03 4.69 9.73
CA LEU A 244 -19.80 4.15 9.18
C LEU A 244 -19.61 4.53 7.70
N LYS A 245 -20.69 4.48 6.89
CA LYS A 245 -20.66 4.94 5.49
C LYS A 245 -20.34 6.43 5.38
N ASN A 246 -20.94 7.26 6.23
CA ASN A 246 -20.64 8.69 6.23
C ASN A 246 -19.16 8.93 6.56
N TRP A 247 -18.61 8.24 7.56
CA TRP A 247 -17.19 8.33 7.87
C TRP A 247 -16.27 7.89 6.73
N ALA A 248 -16.59 6.81 6.01
CA ALA A 248 -15.80 6.43 4.82
C ALA A 248 -15.77 7.56 3.78
N ASN A 249 -16.93 8.18 3.50
CA ASN A 249 -17.03 9.25 2.51
C ASN A 249 -16.46 10.60 3.01
N ASP A 250 -16.38 10.81 4.33
CA ASP A 250 -15.78 11.98 4.99
C ASP A 250 -14.25 11.84 5.19
N GLY A 251 -13.66 10.76 4.68
CA GLY A 251 -12.22 10.51 4.72
C GLY A 251 -11.74 9.97 6.07
N ALA A 252 -12.30 8.85 6.53
CA ALA A 252 -11.84 8.17 7.75
C ALA A 252 -10.64 7.25 7.49
N TYR A 253 -9.81 7.06 8.52
CA TYR A 253 -8.69 6.12 8.50
C TYR A 253 -9.15 4.79 9.08
N TRP A 254 -9.60 3.89 8.19
CA TRP A 254 -10.15 2.59 8.58
C TRP A 254 -9.04 1.57 8.81
N LEU A 255 -9.05 0.99 10.00
CA LEU A 255 -8.19 -0.13 10.37
C LEU A 255 -9.06 -1.27 10.90
N TRP A 256 -8.76 -2.50 10.50
CA TRP A 256 -9.36 -3.67 11.13
C TRP A 256 -8.87 -3.77 12.57
N GLY A 257 -9.82 -3.85 13.51
CA GLY A 257 -9.55 -3.94 14.93
C GLY A 257 -9.87 -5.33 15.49
N GLY A 258 -9.33 -5.62 16.68
CA GLY A 258 -9.56 -6.89 17.38
C GLY A 258 -8.56 -7.97 17.02
N GLN A 259 -8.77 -9.17 17.57
CA GLN A 259 -7.93 -10.33 17.28
C GLN A 259 -8.41 -10.98 15.98
N LEU A 260 -7.60 -10.83 14.91
CA LEU A 260 -7.87 -11.41 13.60
C LEU A 260 -7.14 -12.74 13.49
N SER A 261 -7.85 -13.86 13.41
CA SER A 261 -7.24 -15.19 13.27
C SER A 261 -8.19 -16.20 12.62
N GLY A 262 -7.62 -17.22 11.96
CA GLY A 262 -8.38 -18.29 11.31
C GLY A 262 -9.35 -17.74 10.27
N ASP A 263 -10.57 -18.24 10.26
CA ASP A 263 -11.60 -17.91 9.27
C ASP A 263 -11.92 -16.41 9.20
N ILE A 264 -11.79 -15.68 10.32
CA ILE A 264 -11.99 -14.22 10.36
C ILE A 264 -10.94 -13.51 9.50
N LEU A 265 -9.67 -13.95 9.62
CA LEU A 265 -8.58 -13.36 8.86
C LEU A 265 -8.77 -13.62 7.36
N GLU A 266 -9.04 -14.87 6.99
CA GLU A 266 -9.25 -15.23 5.58
C GLU A 266 -10.46 -14.50 4.98
N SER A 267 -11.55 -14.30 5.75
CA SER A 267 -12.70 -13.53 5.27
C SER A 267 -12.37 -12.06 5.00
N ILE A 268 -11.49 -11.45 5.81
CA ILE A 268 -11.01 -10.07 5.58
C ILE A 268 -10.08 -10.03 4.37
N VAL A 269 -9.17 -11.01 4.25
CA VAL A 269 -8.26 -11.13 3.10
C VAL A 269 -9.07 -11.21 1.80
N ASP A 270 -10.08 -12.07 1.75
CA ASP A 270 -10.96 -12.22 0.60
C ASP A 270 -11.74 -10.94 0.31
N TRP A 271 -12.24 -10.27 1.35
CA TRP A 271 -12.91 -8.99 1.18
C TRP A 271 -11.97 -7.94 0.61
N GLU A 272 -10.76 -7.75 1.16
CA GLU A 272 -9.78 -6.76 0.68
C GLU A 272 -9.30 -7.07 -0.74
N ALA A 273 -9.00 -8.34 -1.04
CA ALA A 273 -8.52 -8.78 -2.35
C ALA A 273 -9.46 -8.35 -3.48
N ALA A 274 -10.78 -8.38 -3.26
CA ALA A 274 -11.76 -7.93 -4.24
C ALA A 274 -11.67 -6.44 -4.61
N TYR A 275 -11.10 -5.60 -3.72
CA TYR A 275 -10.82 -4.19 -4.00
C TYR A 275 -9.46 -4.00 -4.66
N LEU A 276 -8.47 -4.82 -4.29
CA LEU A 276 -7.12 -4.75 -4.83
C LEU A 276 -7.03 -5.10 -6.32
N LEU A 277 -8.08 -5.71 -6.88
CA LEU A 277 -8.23 -5.97 -8.31
C LEU A 277 -8.84 -4.81 -9.10
N LEU A 278 -9.31 -3.76 -8.42
CA LEU A 278 -9.86 -2.57 -9.07
C LEU A 278 -8.76 -1.59 -9.43
N ARG A 279 -8.92 -0.98 -10.61
CA ARG A 279 -7.96 -0.09 -11.29
C ARG A 279 -7.38 0.99 -10.39
N ASP A 280 -8.23 1.69 -9.65
CA ASP A 280 -7.89 2.91 -8.92
C ASP A 280 -8.70 3.07 -7.63
N ASP A 281 -8.33 4.06 -6.81
CA ASP A 281 -8.99 4.35 -5.53
C ASP A 281 -10.46 4.76 -5.68
N ALA A 282 -10.84 5.38 -6.81
CA ALA A 282 -12.22 5.81 -7.06
C ALA A 282 -13.15 4.60 -7.29
N ALA A 283 -12.72 3.64 -8.12
CA ALA A 283 -13.44 2.39 -8.33
C ALA A 283 -13.55 1.58 -7.02
N ARG A 284 -12.50 1.58 -6.19
CA ARG A 284 -12.51 0.92 -4.88
C ARG A 284 -13.50 1.56 -3.92
N LEU A 285 -13.55 2.89 -3.86
CA LEU A 285 -14.52 3.63 -3.04
C LEU A 285 -15.96 3.41 -3.51
N GLU A 286 -16.18 3.35 -4.83
CA GLU A 286 -17.50 3.03 -5.39
C GLU A 286 -17.95 1.63 -4.95
N ARG A 287 -17.10 0.61 -5.11
CA ARG A 287 -17.40 -0.76 -4.63
C ARG A 287 -17.66 -0.79 -3.13
N LEU A 288 -16.91 -0.01 -2.33
CA LEU A 288 -17.09 0.06 -0.89
C LEU A 288 -18.47 0.62 -0.55
N ASN A 289 -18.89 1.68 -1.22
CA ASN A 289 -20.21 2.28 -1.05
C ASN A 289 -21.33 1.30 -1.44
N GLN A 290 -21.16 0.56 -2.53
CA GLN A 290 -22.12 -0.50 -2.91
C GLN A 290 -22.22 -1.61 -1.86
N TRP A 291 -21.08 -2.03 -1.28
CA TRP A 291 -21.06 -3.01 -0.20
C TRP A 291 -21.75 -2.49 1.07
N LEU A 292 -21.49 -1.23 1.45
CA LEU A 292 -22.14 -0.57 2.59
C LEU A 292 -23.65 -0.45 2.37
N ASP A 293 -24.10 -0.03 1.19
CA ASP A 293 -25.53 0.12 0.88
C ASP A 293 -26.29 -1.19 0.95
N LYS A 294 -25.71 -2.26 0.40
CA LYS A 294 -26.27 -3.62 0.52
C LYS A 294 -26.34 -4.07 1.98
N THR A 295 -25.33 -3.73 2.77
CA THR A 295 -25.26 -4.10 4.19
C THR A 295 -26.27 -3.33 5.03
N ILE A 296 -26.43 -2.02 4.80
CA ILE A 296 -27.45 -1.17 5.44
C ILE A 296 -28.85 -1.72 5.15
N ALA A 297 -29.14 -2.07 3.89
CA ALA A 297 -30.43 -2.64 3.51
C ALA A 297 -30.73 -3.97 4.24
N ARG A 298 -29.71 -4.83 4.42
CA ARG A 298 -29.85 -6.07 5.20
C ARG A 298 -30.04 -5.79 6.70
N ALA A 299 -29.37 -4.77 7.24
CA ALA A 299 -29.40 -4.42 8.66
C ALA A 299 -30.76 -3.89 9.14
N VAL A 300 -31.68 -3.57 8.24
CA VAL A 300 -33.10 -3.29 8.54
C VAL A 300 -33.77 -4.51 9.20
N GLY A 301 -33.34 -5.73 8.86
CA GLY A 301 -33.85 -6.98 9.44
C GLY A 301 -33.27 -7.32 10.81
N GLY A 302 -32.26 -6.59 11.28
CA GLY A 302 -31.56 -6.83 12.56
C GLY A 302 -30.08 -6.44 12.47
N PRO A 303 -29.37 -6.29 13.61
CA PRO A 303 -27.94 -5.97 13.60
C PRO A 303 -27.10 -7.00 12.82
N ILE A 304 -26.12 -6.52 12.05
CA ILE A 304 -25.24 -7.34 11.21
C ILE A 304 -23.78 -6.96 11.50
N SER A 305 -22.91 -7.96 11.69
CA SER A 305 -21.47 -7.72 11.85
C SER A 305 -20.77 -7.60 10.48
N PRO A 306 -19.60 -6.94 10.39
CA PRO A 306 -18.86 -6.91 9.12
C PRO A 306 -18.56 -8.29 8.55
N ILE A 307 -18.26 -9.30 9.40
CA ILE A 307 -18.03 -10.66 8.92
C ILE A 307 -19.27 -11.30 8.31
N ASP A 308 -20.46 -11.04 8.87
CA ASP A 308 -21.73 -11.49 8.28
C ASP A 308 -22.11 -10.67 7.02
N ALA A 309 -21.56 -9.46 6.91
CA ALA A 309 -21.75 -8.56 5.77
C ALA A 309 -20.82 -8.88 4.61
N PHE A 310 -19.71 -9.59 4.83
CA PHE A 310 -18.86 -10.10 3.76
C PHE A 310 -19.71 -11.04 2.89
N GLY A 311 -20.09 -10.54 1.72
CA GLY A 311 -20.86 -11.32 0.76
C GLY A 311 -19.97 -12.40 0.13
N MET A 312 -20.59 -13.37 -0.53
CA MET A 312 -19.86 -14.26 -1.43
C MET A 312 -19.10 -13.40 -2.43
N VAL A 313 -17.77 -13.41 -2.32
CA VAL A 313 -16.87 -12.84 -3.32
C VAL A 313 -17.25 -13.43 -4.67
N ASP A 314 -17.34 -12.59 -5.71
CA ASP A 314 -17.70 -13.00 -7.06
C ASP A 314 -16.86 -14.23 -7.47
N ILE A 315 -17.51 -15.39 -7.56
CA ILE A 315 -16.86 -16.70 -7.64
C ILE A 315 -15.99 -16.80 -8.90
N ASP A 316 -16.31 -16.05 -9.94
CA ASP A 316 -15.56 -16.02 -11.20
C ASP A 316 -14.18 -15.34 -11.07
N SER A 317 -13.97 -14.50 -10.04
CA SER A 317 -12.65 -13.94 -9.72
C SER A 317 -11.73 -14.94 -9.00
N LEU A 318 -12.28 -15.94 -8.30
CA LEU A 318 -11.54 -16.88 -7.45
C LEU A 318 -10.65 -17.88 -8.23
N ALA A 319 -10.86 -18.02 -9.55
CA ALA A 319 -10.11 -18.96 -10.38
C ALA A 319 -8.91 -18.34 -11.12
N SER A 320 -8.69 -17.02 -11.00
CA SER A 320 -7.62 -16.32 -11.71
C SER A 320 -6.32 -16.29 -10.90
N PRO A 321 -5.13 -16.50 -11.51
CA PRO A 321 -3.84 -16.30 -10.83
C PRO A 321 -3.70 -14.91 -10.18
N VAL A 322 -4.39 -13.91 -10.73
CA VAL A 322 -4.43 -12.53 -10.25
C VAL A 322 -5.10 -12.43 -8.87
N TRP A 323 -6.09 -13.30 -8.59
CA TRP A 323 -6.75 -13.36 -7.29
C TRP A 323 -5.78 -13.77 -6.18
N ASN A 324 -4.99 -14.81 -6.40
CA ASN A 324 -4.01 -15.27 -5.42
C ASN A 324 -2.97 -14.19 -5.09
N VAL A 325 -2.58 -13.39 -6.08
CA VAL A 325 -1.68 -12.24 -5.87
C VAL A 325 -2.37 -11.16 -5.03
N ALA A 326 -3.62 -10.82 -5.33
CA ALA A 326 -4.39 -9.86 -4.54
C ALA A 326 -4.64 -10.32 -3.10
N GLN A 327 -4.91 -11.62 -2.87
CA GLN A 327 -5.00 -12.19 -1.53
C GLN A 327 -3.66 -12.10 -0.77
N GLU A 328 -2.54 -12.37 -1.44
CA GLU A 328 -1.23 -12.27 -0.80
C GLU A 328 -0.89 -10.82 -0.44
N ASP A 329 -1.23 -9.85 -1.30
CA ASP A 329 -1.13 -8.44 -0.98
C ASP A 329 -2.01 -8.08 0.22
N ALA A 330 -3.28 -8.49 0.25
CA ALA A 330 -4.17 -8.24 1.38
C ALA A 330 -3.62 -8.86 2.68
N ARG A 331 -3.12 -10.10 2.63
CA ARG A 331 -2.50 -10.77 3.78
C ARG A 331 -1.27 -10.00 4.27
N GLN A 332 -0.40 -9.57 3.36
CA GLN A 332 0.80 -8.82 3.70
C GLN A 332 0.48 -7.42 4.26
N HIS A 333 -0.61 -6.79 3.79
CA HIS A 333 -1.15 -5.56 4.37
C HIS A 333 -1.50 -5.77 5.85
N LEU A 334 -2.27 -6.82 6.17
CA LEU A 334 -2.68 -7.13 7.53
C LEU A 334 -1.48 -7.50 8.43
N VAL A 335 -0.45 -8.16 7.89
CA VAL A 335 0.82 -8.39 8.61
C VAL A 335 1.50 -7.08 8.97
N PHE A 336 1.59 -6.11 8.05
CA PHE A 336 2.16 -4.80 8.33
C PHE A 336 1.33 -4.00 9.35
N ALA A 337 0.00 -4.08 9.27
CA ALA A 337 -0.90 -3.47 10.24
C ALA A 337 -0.71 -4.06 11.64
N ASN A 338 -0.50 -5.37 11.73
CA ASN A 338 -0.21 -6.06 12.99
C ASN A 338 1.15 -5.65 13.59
N TYR A 339 2.18 -5.45 12.76
CA TYR A 339 3.46 -4.90 13.24
C TYR A 339 3.25 -3.54 13.89
N TRP A 340 2.55 -2.61 13.23
CA TRP A 340 2.26 -1.31 13.81
C TRP A 340 1.56 -1.39 15.16
N GLY A 341 0.54 -2.24 15.31
CA GLY A 341 -0.14 -2.45 16.60
C GLY A 341 0.81 -2.84 17.74
N SER A 342 1.94 -3.47 17.42
CA SER A 342 2.99 -3.88 18.36
C SER A 342 4.07 -2.81 18.60
N LEU A 343 4.17 -1.80 17.73
CA LEU A 343 5.18 -0.73 17.79
C LEU A 343 4.77 0.48 18.64
N ILE A 344 3.47 0.66 18.91
CA ILE A 344 2.96 1.84 19.61
C ILE A 344 3.38 1.79 21.09
N GLY A 345 4.27 2.71 21.48
CA GLY A 345 4.62 2.93 22.88
C GLY A 345 3.37 3.38 23.65
N ARG A 346 3.15 2.84 24.86
CA ARG A 346 2.09 3.34 25.73
C ARG A 346 2.56 4.64 26.38
N ASP A 347 1.69 5.66 26.39
CA ASP A 347 1.93 6.97 27.01
C ASP A 347 2.56 6.81 28.41
N SER A 348 3.73 7.43 28.63
CA SER A 348 4.22 7.68 29.98
C SER A 348 3.23 8.64 30.65
N LYS A 349 2.64 8.21 31.77
CA LYS A 349 1.74 9.00 32.60
C LYS A 349 2.25 10.41 32.89
#